data_AF-A0A960R6I8-F1
#
_entry.id   AF-A0A960R6I8-F1
#
_cell.length_a   1.000
_cell.length_b   1.000
_cell.length_c   1.000
_cell.angle_alpha   90.00
_cell.angle_beta   90.00
_cell.angle_gamma   90.00
#
_symmetry.space_group_name_H-M   'P 1'
#
loop_
_entity.id
_entity.type
_entity.pdbx_description
1 polymer ?
#
loop_
_entity_poly.entity_id
_entity_poly.type
_entity_poly.pdbx_seq_one_letter_code
_entity_poly.pdbx_strand_id
1 'polypeptide(L)'
;MSLFFHQLGWELYRMFARKRTYIGFGIFLAVELVIYTLLTLDRAEQGMERWIERVAGGFEHYFSALTLAFIIVAFTMAVLGTIFISLVTGDIVAKESEDGNLRLLLVRPVSRFRLLVVKFVACQIYAFVLFWFVGATAFLVGWLERGWGGGMFVWAPELPRVSIFEWQEGLQRYALCVTCFSIIYLPVIGIAFFLSCL
;
A
#
# COMPACT_ATOMS: atom_id res chain seq x y z
N MET A 1 12.88 -28.32 1.03
CA MET A 1 12.10 -27.05 1.10
C MET A 1 12.80 -25.95 1.92
N SER A 2 13.61 -26.27 2.93
CA SER A 2 14.34 -25.27 3.75
C SER A 2 15.22 -24.30 2.95
N LEU A 3 15.87 -24.79 1.88
CA LEU A 3 16.74 -23.98 1.01
C LEU A 3 16.00 -22.86 0.25
N PHE A 4 14.70 -23.03 -0.04
CA PHE A 4 13.91 -22.00 -0.72
C PHE A 4 13.61 -20.84 0.25
N PHE A 5 13.17 -21.15 1.46
CA PHE A 5 12.89 -20.15 2.49
C PHE A 5 14.14 -19.40 2.95
N HIS A 6 15.28 -20.08 3.05
CA HIS A 6 16.56 -19.41 3.33
C HIS A 6 16.94 -18.43 2.23
N GLN A 7 16.76 -18.81 0.96
CA GLN A 7 17.03 -17.94 -0.18
C GLN A 7 16.09 -16.73 -0.22
N LEU A 8 14.80 -16.94 0.06
CA LEU A 8 13.81 -15.87 0.17
C LEU A 8 14.13 -14.91 1.32
N GLY A 9 14.49 -15.43 2.50
CA GLY A 9 14.87 -14.62 3.65
C GLY A 9 16.11 -13.77 3.37
N TRP A 10 17.12 -14.34 2.69
CA TRP A 10 18.31 -13.60 2.28
C TRP A 10 17.99 -12.50 1.27
N GLU A 11 17.11 -12.78 0.31
CA GLU A 11 16.66 -11.80 -0.68
C GLU A 11 15.91 -10.65 -0.03
N LEU A 12 14.97 -10.96 0.87
CA LEU A 12 14.23 -9.98 1.66
C LEU A 12 15.18 -9.13 2.51
N TYR A 13 16.12 -9.75 3.23
CA TYR A 13 17.11 -9.02 4.00
C TYR A 13 17.90 -8.05 3.13
N ARG A 14 18.34 -8.49 1.94
CA ARG A 14 19.04 -7.65 0.98
C ARG A 14 18.17 -6.54 0.39
N MET A 15 16.87 -6.76 0.21
CA MET A 15 15.93 -5.71 -0.21
C MET A 15 15.74 -4.67 0.90
N PHE A 16 15.46 -5.09 2.13
CA PHE A 16 15.26 -4.18 3.26
C PHE A 16 16.55 -3.46 3.68
N ALA A 17 17.73 -4.08 3.55
CA ALA A 17 19.00 -3.44 3.88
C ALA A 17 19.42 -2.32 2.90
N ARG A 18 18.79 -2.23 1.72
CA ARG A 18 19.10 -1.16 0.74
C ARG A 18 18.46 0.15 1.16
N LYS A 19 19.27 1.21 1.34
CA LYS A 19 18.81 2.58 1.69
C LYS A 19 17.69 3.09 0.78
N ARG A 20 17.74 2.76 -0.52
CA ARG A 20 16.72 3.16 -1.51
C ARG A 20 15.32 2.64 -1.18
N THR A 21 15.21 1.50 -0.50
CA THR A 21 13.94 0.90 -0.10
C THR A 21 13.18 1.78 0.89
N TYR A 22 13.89 2.42 1.82
CA TYR A 22 13.30 3.33 2.81
C TYR A 22 12.83 4.66 2.23
N ILE A 23 13.35 5.07 1.06
CA ILE A 23 12.88 6.28 0.36
C ILE A 23 11.39 6.16 0.02
N GLY A 24 10.93 4.95 -0.33
CA GLY A 24 9.51 4.67 -0.57
C GLY A 24 8.65 5.00 0.63
N PHE A 25 8.94 4.38 1.77
CA PHE A 25 8.21 4.61 3.02
C PHE A 25 8.14 6.09 3.38
N GLY A 26 9.26 6.81 3.23
CA GLY A 26 9.30 8.26 3.49
C GLY A 26 8.42 9.07 2.53
N ILE A 27 8.46 8.79 1.23
CA ILE A 27 7.62 9.49 0.24
C ILE A 27 6.14 9.20 0.49
N PHE A 28 5.77 7.95 0.73
CA PHE A 28 4.39 7.59 1.05
C PHE A 28 3.89 8.35 2.27
N LEU A 29 4.66 8.37 3.35
CA LEU A 29 4.31 9.10 4.57
C LEU A 29 4.19 10.62 4.31
N ALA A 30 5.10 11.20 3.52
CA ALA A 30 5.01 12.62 3.17
C ALA A 30 3.75 12.95 2.35
N VAL A 31 3.43 12.12 1.35
CA VAL A 31 2.23 12.30 0.52
C VAL A 31 0.96 12.10 1.35
N GLU A 32 0.96 11.12 2.24
CA GLU A 32 -0.14 10.86 3.17
C GLU A 32 -0.43 12.08 4.04
N LEU A 33 0.61 12.69 4.63
CA LEU A 33 0.50 13.92 5.40
C LEU A 33 0.01 15.09 4.54
N VAL A 34 0.48 15.21 3.30
CA VAL A 34 -0.02 16.24 2.37
C VAL A 34 -1.51 16.05 2.09
N ILE A 35 -1.95 14.84 1.76
CA ILE A 35 -3.36 14.54 1.52
C ILE A 35 -4.18 14.83 2.77
N TYR A 36 -3.71 14.42 3.93
CA TYR A 36 -4.33 14.76 5.21
C TYR A 36 -4.49 16.28 5.37
N THR A 37 -3.42 17.08 5.22
CA THR A 37 -3.53 18.55 5.33
C THR A 37 -4.48 19.16 4.30
N LEU A 38 -4.57 18.58 3.11
CA LEU A 38 -5.49 19.02 2.08
C LEU A 38 -6.95 18.73 2.44
N LEU A 39 -7.21 17.61 3.12
CA LEU A 39 -8.55 17.22 3.56
C LEU A 39 -9.02 18.01 4.80
N THR A 40 -8.10 18.39 5.68
CA THR A 40 -8.39 19.18 6.90
C THR A 40 -8.42 20.69 6.64
N LEU A 41 -8.17 21.15 5.41
CA LEU A 41 -8.40 22.56 5.05
C LEU A 41 -9.89 22.90 5.16
N ASP A 42 -10.23 24.03 5.79
CA ASP A 42 -11.61 24.49 6.02
C ASP A 42 -12.52 24.38 4.79
N ARG A 43 -11.97 24.64 3.59
CA ARG A 43 -12.72 24.55 2.32
C ARG A 43 -13.06 23.11 1.92
N ALA A 44 -12.14 22.18 2.16
CA ALA A 44 -12.33 20.77 1.89
C ALA A 44 -13.25 20.13 2.92
N GLU A 45 -13.10 20.49 4.20
CA GLU A 45 -13.96 20.03 5.27
C GLU A 45 -15.42 20.47 5.04
N GLN A 46 -15.68 21.75 4.74
CA GLN A 46 -17.03 22.24 4.38
C GLN A 46 -17.60 21.58 3.11
N GLY A 47 -16.72 21.16 2.19
CA GLY A 47 -17.11 20.41 1.00
C GLY A 47 -17.54 18.97 1.34
N MET A 48 -16.78 18.33 2.23
CA MET A 48 -17.04 16.99 2.75
C MET A 48 -18.29 16.96 3.63
N GLU A 49 -18.48 17.97 4.48
CA GLU A 49 -19.64 18.16 5.35
C GLU A 49 -20.94 18.23 4.54
N ARG A 50 -21.02 19.15 3.58
CA ARG A 50 -22.18 19.26 2.68
C ARG A 50 -22.41 17.99 1.88
N TRP A 51 -21.38 17.21 1.58
CA TRP A 51 -21.52 15.93 0.89
C TRP A 51 -22.05 14.83 1.81
N ILE A 52 -21.46 14.67 2.99
CA ILE A 52 -21.86 13.67 3.97
C ILE A 52 -23.28 13.95 4.49
N GLU A 53 -23.64 15.21 4.75
CA GLU A 53 -25.00 15.58 5.16
C GLU A 53 -26.06 15.19 4.12
N ARG A 54 -25.79 15.46 2.83
CA ARG A 54 -26.70 15.11 1.73
C ARG A 54 -26.90 13.60 1.57
N VAL A 55 -25.94 12.80 2.04
CA VAL A 55 -25.80 11.39 1.73
C VAL A 55 -26.09 10.48 2.93
N ALA A 56 -25.77 10.91 4.14
CA ALA A 56 -25.92 10.15 5.39
C ALA A 56 -26.77 10.85 6.47
N GLY A 57 -27.17 12.11 6.29
CA GLY A 57 -28.10 12.79 7.20
C GLY A 57 -27.54 13.14 8.59
N GLY A 58 -26.23 13.01 8.82
CA GLY A 58 -25.52 13.48 10.01
C GLY A 58 -24.01 13.47 9.78
N PHE A 59 -23.31 14.57 10.11
CA PHE A 59 -21.88 14.72 9.84
C PHE A 59 -21.00 14.24 11.00
N GLU A 60 -21.39 14.55 12.25
CA GLU A 60 -20.54 14.37 13.42
C GLU A 60 -20.19 12.92 13.76
N HIS A 61 -21.05 11.95 13.42
CA HIS A 61 -20.80 10.53 13.73
C HIS A 61 -20.00 9.79 12.64
N TYR A 62 -19.97 10.32 11.41
CA TYR A 62 -19.50 9.62 10.21
C TYR A 62 -18.15 10.09 9.71
N PHE A 63 -17.76 11.31 10.05
CA PHE A 63 -16.42 11.80 9.81
C PHE A 63 -15.48 11.34 10.95
N SER A 64 -15.29 10.03 11.06
CA SER A 64 -14.44 9.36 12.07
C SER A 64 -13.01 9.13 11.53
N ALA A 65 -12.08 8.80 12.44
CA ALA A 65 -10.70 8.41 12.14
C ALA A 65 -10.58 7.37 11.01
N LEU A 66 -11.46 6.37 11.02
CA LEU A 66 -11.48 5.27 10.02
C LEU A 66 -11.84 5.76 8.61
N THR A 67 -12.79 6.68 8.50
CA THR A 67 -13.22 7.27 7.22
C THR A 67 -12.07 8.07 6.60
N LEU A 68 -11.43 8.92 7.42
CA LEU A 68 -10.30 9.74 6.99
C LEU A 68 -9.11 8.86 6.58
N ALA A 69 -8.75 7.87 7.39
CA ALA A 69 -7.69 6.91 7.08
C ALA A 69 -7.98 6.17 5.76
N PHE A 70 -9.22 5.72 5.55
CA PHE A 70 -9.61 5.03 4.33
C PHE A 70 -9.47 5.91 3.08
N ILE A 71 -9.94 7.16 3.13
CA ILE A 71 -9.83 8.10 2.00
C ILE A 71 -8.36 8.36 1.67
N ILE A 72 -7.54 8.60 2.69
CA ILE A 72 -6.11 8.83 2.53
C ILE A 72 -5.42 7.63 1.88
N VAL A 73 -5.66 6.42 2.39
CA VAL A 73 -5.06 5.19 1.83
C VAL A 73 -5.53 4.99 0.39
N ALA A 74 -6.83 5.09 0.13
CA ALA A 74 -7.38 4.87 -1.21
C ALA A 74 -6.77 5.83 -2.24
N PHE A 75 -6.65 7.12 -1.89
CA PHE A 75 -6.08 8.13 -2.79
C PHE A 75 -4.57 7.94 -2.99
N THR A 76 -3.84 7.73 -1.88
CA THR A 76 -2.38 7.53 -1.92
C THR A 76 -2.03 6.28 -2.73
N MET A 77 -2.77 5.19 -2.53
CA MET A 77 -2.59 3.96 -3.29
C MET A 77 -2.95 4.15 -4.75
N ALA A 78 -4.06 4.78 -5.08
CA ALA A 78 -4.47 4.99 -6.47
C ALA A 78 -3.44 5.81 -7.27
N VAL A 79 -2.91 6.89 -6.69
CA VAL A 79 -1.98 7.79 -7.39
C VAL A 79 -0.55 7.26 -7.37
N LEU A 80 -0.03 6.91 -6.19
CA LEU A 80 1.39 6.62 -6.00
C LEU A 80 1.70 5.11 -6.00
N GLY A 81 0.75 4.29 -5.57
CA GLY A 81 0.91 2.83 -5.47
C GLY A 81 1.40 2.20 -6.77
N THR A 82 0.75 2.51 -7.89
CA THR A 82 1.11 1.97 -9.22
C THR A 82 2.50 2.39 -9.67
N ILE A 83 2.84 3.68 -9.53
CA ILE A 83 4.13 4.22 -9.96
C ILE A 83 5.25 3.61 -9.12
N PHE A 84 5.09 3.56 -7.81
CA PHE A 84 6.13 3.10 -6.92
C PHE A 84 6.34 1.59 -7.00
N ILE A 85 5.27 0.80 -7.03
CA ILE A 85 5.37 -0.67 -7.12
C ILE A 85 5.97 -1.09 -8.47
N SER A 86 5.59 -0.43 -9.56
CA SER A 86 6.19 -0.69 -10.88
C SER A 86 7.68 -0.34 -10.90
N LEU A 87 8.08 0.78 -10.29
CA LEU A 87 9.49 1.18 -10.19
C LEU A 87 10.32 0.18 -9.37
N VAL A 88 9.87 -0.19 -8.16
CA VAL A 88 10.64 -1.13 -7.31
C VAL A 88 10.73 -2.51 -7.93
N THR A 89 9.64 -2.99 -8.51
CA THR A 89 9.61 -4.31 -9.15
C THR A 89 10.41 -4.32 -10.45
N GLY A 90 10.33 -3.24 -11.23
CA GLY A 90 11.10 -3.06 -12.47
C GLY A 90 12.60 -2.93 -12.24
N ASP A 91 13.02 -2.44 -11.07
CA ASP A 91 14.42 -2.28 -10.72
C ASP A 91 15.10 -3.58 -10.25
N ILE A 92 14.35 -4.58 -9.77
CA ILE A 92 14.93 -5.67 -9.00
C ILE A 92 15.77 -6.63 -9.85
N VAL A 93 15.37 -6.89 -11.09
CA VAL A 93 16.10 -7.74 -12.03
C VAL A 93 17.07 -6.90 -12.86
N ALA A 94 16.63 -5.74 -13.34
CA ALA A 94 17.44 -4.81 -14.13
C ALA A 94 18.77 -4.44 -13.44
N LYS A 95 18.75 -4.06 -12.16
CA LYS A 95 19.98 -3.69 -11.43
C LYS A 95 20.96 -4.83 -11.25
N GLU A 96 20.47 -6.06 -11.12
CA GLU A 96 21.37 -7.21 -10.98
C GLU A 96 22.02 -7.61 -12.30
N SER A 97 21.34 -7.34 -13.41
CA SER A 97 21.90 -7.46 -14.75
C SER A 97 23.01 -6.43 -14.95
N GLU A 98 22.76 -5.18 -14.56
CA GLU A 98 23.71 -4.05 -14.65
C GLU A 98 24.96 -4.26 -13.77
N ASP A 99 24.79 -4.67 -12.51
CA ASP A 99 25.89 -4.91 -11.56
C ASP A 99 26.72 -6.17 -11.91
N GLY A 100 26.35 -6.93 -12.95
CA GLY A 100 27.01 -8.18 -13.35
C GLY A 100 26.81 -9.35 -12.36
N ASN A 101 26.06 -9.14 -11.28
CA ASN A 101 25.83 -10.12 -10.22
C ASN A 101 25.02 -11.32 -10.71
N LEU A 102 24.16 -11.11 -11.72
CA LEU A 102 23.42 -12.16 -12.41
C LEU A 102 24.36 -13.20 -13.03
N ARG A 103 25.53 -12.79 -13.54
CA ARG A 103 26.55 -13.72 -14.08
C ARG A 103 27.16 -14.57 -12.98
N LEU A 104 27.46 -13.99 -11.82
CA LEU A 104 28.00 -14.71 -10.65
C LEU A 104 26.99 -15.72 -10.08
N LEU A 105 25.71 -15.36 -10.08
CA LEU A 105 24.63 -16.24 -9.63
C LEU A 105 24.39 -17.43 -10.57
N LEU A 106 24.53 -17.23 -11.88
CA LEU A 106 24.32 -18.26 -12.91
C LEU A 106 25.44 -19.29 -13.01
N VAL A 107 26.61 -19.04 -12.40
CA VAL A 107 27.71 -20.02 -12.31
C VAL A 107 27.41 -21.13 -11.29
N ARG A 108 26.51 -20.88 -10.32
CA ARG A 108 26.01 -21.91 -9.40
C ARG A 108 24.87 -22.70 -10.05
N PRO A 109 24.73 -24.02 -9.79
CA PRO A 109 23.68 -24.85 -10.38
C PRO A 109 22.31 -24.58 -9.74
N VAL A 110 21.78 -23.37 -9.93
CA VAL A 110 20.46 -22.94 -9.45
C VAL A 110 19.54 -22.78 -10.65
N SER A 111 18.35 -23.38 -10.60
CA SER A 111 17.33 -23.21 -11.63
C SER A 111 16.95 -21.73 -11.80
N ARG A 112 17.00 -21.23 -13.05
CA ARG A 112 16.64 -19.85 -13.40
C ARG A 112 15.21 -19.51 -12.99
N PHE A 113 14.28 -20.44 -13.20
CA PHE A 113 12.89 -20.29 -12.81
C PHE A 113 12.73 -20.12 -11.30
N ARG A 114 13.45 -20.93 -10.50
CA ARG A 114 13.42 -20.82 -9.04
C ARG A 114 13.91 -19.45 -8.57
N LEU A 115 14.95 -18.91 -9.18
CA LEU A 115 15.48 -17.59 -8.82
C LEU A 115 14.47 -16.47 -9.13
N LEU A 116 13.82 -16.52 -10.29
CA LEU A 116 12.77 -15.56 -10.66
C LEU A 116 11.58 -15.62 -9.71
N VAL A 117 11.11 -16.83 -9.36
CA VAL A 117 10.00 -17.01 -8.41
C VAL A 117 10.33 -16.43 -7.03
N VAL A 118 11.54 -16.67 -6.51
CA VAL A 118 11.96 -16.09 -5.22
C VAL A 118 11.92 -14.56 -5.26
N LYS A 119 12.40 -13.95 -6.35
CA LYS A 119 12.38 -12.49 -6.51
C LYS A 119 10.98 -11.94 -6.62
N PHE A 120 10.13 -12.58 -7.41
CA PHE A 120 8.71 -12.19 -7.53
C PHE A 120 8.00 -12.23 -6.18
N VAL A 121 8.19 -13.31 -5.41
CA VAL A 121 7.63 -13.43 -4.05
C VAL A 121 8.22 -12.37 -3.10
N ALA A 122 9.51 -12.05 -3.22
CA ALA A 122 10.12 -10.98 -2.43
C ALA A 122 9.51 -9.60 -2.75
N CYS A 123 9.23 -9.30 -4.03
CA CYS A 123 8.52 -8.08 -4.44
C CYS A 123 7.09 -8.05 -3.88
N GLN A 124 6.37 -9.17 -3.90
CA GLN A 124 5.02 -9.23 -3.34
C GLN A 124 5.01 -9.02 -1.82
N ILE A 125 5.94 -9.63 -1.09
CA ILE A 125 6.09 -9.43 0.36
C ILE A 125 6.44 -7.97 0.65
N TYR A 126 7.34 -7.38 -0.14
CA TYR A 126 7.67 -5.96 0.00
C TYR A 126 6.45 -5.05 -0.20
N ALA A 127 5.68 -5.27 -1.26
CA ALA A 127 4.44 -4.53 -1.53
C ALA A 127 3.44 -4.67 -0.37
N PHE A 128 3.28 -5.89 0.15
CA PHE A 128 2.43 -6.17 1.30
C PHE A 128 2.84 -5.38 2.54
N VAL A 129 4.13 -5.40 2.89
CA VAL A 129 4.67 -4.67 4.04
C VAL A 129 4.51 -3.16 3.85
N LEU A 130 4.77 -2.64 2.65
CA LEU A 130 4.61 -1.22 2.34
C LEU A 130 3.15 -0.77 2.50
N PHE A 131 2.19 -1.54 2.00
CA PHE A 131 0.78 -1.16 2.11
C PHE A 131 0.25 -1.26 3.53
N TRP A 132 0.69 -2.26 4.30
CA TRP A 132 0.41 -2.32 5.73
C TRP A 132 1.00 -1.16 6.49
N PHE A 133 2.20 -0.71 6.13
CA PHE A 133 2.78 0.49 6.69
C PHE A 133 1.92 1.71 6.41
N VAL A 134 1.53 1.95 5.15
CA VAL A 134 0.68 3.09 4.77
C VAL A 134 -0.70 3.02 5.44
N GLY A 135 -1.27 1.81 5.54
CA GLY A 135 -2.53 1.60 6.26
C GLY A 135 -2.39 1.91 7.76
N ALA A 136 -1.27 1.54 8.38
CA ALA A 136 -1.03 1.82 9.78
C ALA A 136 -0.79 3.32 10.04
N THR A 137 0.00 4.00 9.20
CA THR A 137 0.26 5.44 9.34
C THR A 137 -1.00 6.25 9.13
N ALA A 138 -1.83 5.91 8.12
CA ALA A 138 -3.07 6.63 7.88
C ALA A 138 -4.08 6.46 9.01
N PHE A 139 -4.11 5.27 9.61
CA PHE A 139 -4.90 5.01 10.80
C PHE A 139 -4.39 5.82 12.01
N LEU A 140 -3.06 5.89 12.21
CA LEU A 140 -2.47 6.69 13.29
C LEU A 140 -2.77 8.18 13.13
N VAL A 141 -2.64 8.72 11.91
CA VAL A 141 -2.99 10.12 11.61
C VAL A 141 -4.47 10.36 11.90
N GLY A 142 -5.36 9.50 11.41
CA GLY A 142 -6.79 9.62 11.68
C GLY A 142 -7.13 9.51 13.17
N TRP A 143 -6.46 8.62 13.90
CA TRP A 143 -6.67 8.41 15.33
C TRP A 143 -6.21 9.60 16.19
N LEU A 144 -5.05 10.20 15.88
CA LEU A 144 -4.52 11.34 16.62
C LEU A 144 -5.43 12.58 16.53
N GLU A 145 -6.05 12.78 15.38
CA GLU A 145 -6.86 13.96 15.08
C GLU A 145 -8.29 13.85 15.61
N ARG A 146 -8.93 12.70 15.40
CA ARG A 146 -10.35 12.49 15.69
C ARG A 146 -10.60 11.72 16.99
N GLY A 147 -9.55 11.18 17.59
CA GLY A 147 -9.66 10.32 18.77
C GLY A 147 -10.18 8.92 18.46
N TRP A 148 -10.43 8.15 19.53
CA TRP A 148 -10.93 6.78 19.43
C TRP A 148 -12.46 6.77 19.40
N GLY A 149 -13.05 6.12 18.40
CA GLY A 149 -14.50 5.96 18.27
C GLY A 149 -15.10 6.59 17.01
N GLY A 150 -16.37 6.26 16.75
CA GLY A 150 -17.14 6.69 15.58
C GLY A 150 -17.40 5.57 14.57
N GLY A 151 -18.16 5.88 13.52
CA GLY A 151 -18.47 4.93 12.44
C GLY A 151 -17.52 5.08 11.25
N MET A 152 -17.24 3.98 10.55
CA MET A 152 -16.58 4.04 9.25
C MET A 152 -17.63 4.33 8.18
N PHE A 153 -17.44 5.44 7.47
CA PHE A 153 -18.21 5.81 6.30
C PHE A 153 -17.43 5.42 5.05
N VAL A 154 -18.03 4.59 4.20
CA VAL A 154 -17.45 4.24 2.90
C VAL A 154 -18.46 4.56 1.82
N TRP A 155 -18.02 5.38 0.87
CA TRP A 155 -18.74 5.67 -0.36
C TRP A 155 -18.02 5.02 -1.53
N ALA A 156 -18.74 4.15 -2.24
CA ALA A 156 -18.31 3.56 -3.50
C ALA A 156 -19.25 4.07 -4.60
N PRO A 157 -18.74 4.67 -5.70
CA PRO A 157 -19.58 5.19 -6.80
C PRO A 157 -20.48 4.12 -7.43
N GLU A 158 -20.08 2.85 -7.30
CA GLU A 158 -20.69 1.68 -7.92
C GLU A 158 -21.89 1.14 -7.13
N LEU A 159 -22.03 1.51 -5.85
CA LEU A 159 -23.12 1.06 -4.99
C LEU A 159 -24.11 2.21 -4.75
N PRO A 160 -25.41 2.04 -5.04
CA PRO A 160 -26.43 3.06 -4.77
C PRO A 160 -26.74 3.23 -3.27
N ARG A 161 -25.93 2.65 -2.38
CA ARG A 161 -26.08 2.72 -0.94
C ARG A 161 -24.75 3.09 -0.28
N VAL A 162 -24.87 4.02 0.63
CA VAL A 162 -23.81 4.44 1.53
C VAL A 162 -23.66 3.35 2.59
N SER A 163 -22.45 2.85 2.74
CA SER A 163 -22.19 1.81 3.71
C SER A 163 -21.59 2.41 4.97
N ILE A 164 -22.33 2.21 6.06
CA ILE A 164 -22.10 2.74 7.39
C ILE A 164 -21.75 1.55 8.27
N PHE A 165 -20.62 1.62 8.95
CA PHE A 165 -20.19 0.55 9.85
C PHE A 165 -19.88 1.10 11.23
N GLU A 166 -20.21 0.31 12.26
CA GLU A 166 -19.73 0.58 13.61
C GLU A 166 -18.20 0.42 13.69
N TRP A 167 -17.60 0.98 14.75
CA TRP A 167 -16.13 1.03 14.93
C TRP A 167 -15.44 -0.33 14.74
N GLN A 168 -15.95 -1.39 15.35
CA GLN A 168 -15.30 -2.70 15.32
C GLN A 168 -15.38 -3.36 13.94
N GLU A 169 -16.53 -3.29 13.28
CA GLU A 169 -16.70 -3.77 11.91
C GLU A 169 -15.89 -2.92 10.91
N GLY A 170 -15.85 -1.60 11.12
CA GLY A 170 -15.07 -0.66 10.33
C GLY A 170 -13.58 -0.98 10.38
N LEU A 171 -13.03 -1.27 11.57
CA LEU A 171 -11.62 -1.63 11.73
C LEU A 171 -11.27 -2.94 11.00
N GLN A 172 -12.14 -3.95 11.10
CA GLN A 172 -11.95 -5.22 10.37
C GLN A 172 -11.99 -5.02 8.85
N ARG A 173 -12.95 -4.23 8.37
CA ARG A 173 -13.08 -3.91 6.93
C ARG A 173 -11.92 -3.07 6.43
N TYR A 174 -11.40 -2.16 7.25
CA TYR A 174 -10.21 -1.37 6.93
C TYR A 174 -8.97 -2.27 6.78
N ALA A 175 -8.72 -3.16 7.75
CA ALA A 175 -7.61 -4.11 7.69
C ALA A 175 -7.74 -5.06 6.48
N LEU A 176 -8.95 -5.52 6.18
CA LEU A 176 -9.25 -6.34 5.01
C LEU A 176 -9.00 -5.54 3.72
N CYS A 177 -9.38 -4.27 3.68
CA CYS A 177 -9.15 -3.38 2.55
C CYS A 177 -7.65 -3.21 2.23
N VAL A 178 -6.83 -2.92 3.25
CA VAL A 178 -5.36 -2.81 3.09
C VAL A 178 -4.76 -4.12 2.56
N THR A 179 -5.27 -5.26 3.04
CA THR A 179 -4.87 -6.57 2.54
C THR A 179 -5.30 -6.79 1.08
N CYS A 180 -6.54 -6.45 0.73
CA CYS A 180 -7.04 -6.55 -0.64
C CYS A 180 -6.26 -5.66 -1.61
N PHE A 181 -5.86 -4.45 -1.20
CA PHE A 181 -4.98 -3.60 -2.02
C PHE A 181 -3.70 -4.35 -2.40
N SER A 182 -3.04 -5.05 -1.46
CA SER A 182 -1.83 -5.83 -1.78
C SER A 182 -2.03 -6.89 -2.86
N ILE A 183 -3.24 -7.48 -2.92
CA ILE A 183 -3.62 -8.50 -3.90
C ILE A 183 -3.95 -7.85 -5.24
N ILE A 184 -4.65 -6.71 -5.25
CA ILE A 184 -4.99 -5.95 -6.45
C ILE A 184 -3.73 -5.51 -7.21
N TYR A 185 -2.61 -5.31 -6.53
CA TYR A 185 -1.33 -4.94 -7.15
C TYR A 185 -0.52 -6.11 -7.73
N LEU A 186 -0.93 -7.36 -7.55
CA LEU A 186 -0.27 -8.53 -8.14
C LEU A 186 -0.07 -8.41 -9.67
N PRO A 187 -1.06 -7.98 -10.48
CA PRO A 187 -0.88 -7.83 -11.92
C PRO A 187 0.15 -6.75 -12.28
N VAL A 188 0.18 -5.64 -11.52
CA VAL A 188 1.16 -4.56 -11.71
C VAL A 188 2.57 -5.07 -11.45
N ILE A 189 2.76 -5.84 -10.37
CA ILE A 189 4.03 -6.50 -10.04
C ILE A 189 4.39 -7.49 -11.15
N GLY A 190 3.45 -8.30 -11.63
CA GLY A 190 3.67 -9.25 -12.73
C GLY A 190 4.18 -8.58 -14.01
N ILE A 191 3.52 -7.50 -14.44
CA ILE A 191 3.89 -6.76 -15.65
C ILE A 191 5.25 -6.08 -15.49
N ALA A 192 5.46 -5.37 -14.39
CA ALA A 192 6.73 -4.68 -14.13
C ALA A 192 7.90 -5.66 -14.01
N PHE A 193 7.67 -6.82 -13.39
CA PHE A 193 8.68 -7.88 -13.27
C PHE A 193 9.01 -8.50 -14.62
N PHE A 194 8.00 -8.76 -15.46
CA PHE A 194 8.21 -9.27 -16.81
C PHE A 194 9.04 -8.30 -17.66
N LEU A 195 8.72 -7.00 -17.61
CA LEU A 195 9.48 -5.97 -18.31
C LEU A 195 10.91 -5.81 -17.78
N SER A 196 11.14 -6.06 -16.49
CA SER A 196 12.48 -6.06 -15.87
C SER A 196 13.39 -7.19 -16.39
N CYS A 197 12.81 -8.27 -16.90
CA CYS A 197 13.53 -9.43 -17.41
C CYS A 197 13.88 -9.34 -18.90
N LEU A 198 13.36 -8.32 -19.60
CA LEU A 198 13.48 -8.13 -21.04
C LEU A 198 14.71 -7.26 -21.35
#